data_AF-A0A967GXB9-F1
#
_entry.id   AF-A0A967GXB9-F1
#
_cell.length_a   1.000
_cell.length_b   1.000
_cell.length_c   1.000
_cell.angle_alpha   90.00
_cell.angle_beta   90.00
_cell.angle_gamma   90.00
#
_symmetry.space_group_name_H-M   'P 1'
#
loop_
_entity.id
_entity.type
_entity.pdbx_description
1 polymer ?
#
loop_
_entity_poly.entity_id
_entity_poly.type
_entity_poly.pdbx_seq_one_letter_code
_entity_poly.pdbx_strand_id
1 'polypeptide(L)' 'RSGVVHWTQGDRKGSDGRNRNMAASETTIAEILKGAGYRTAIFGKWHLGAKEGHGPLAQGFDHHFG' A
#
# COMPACT_ATOMS: atom_id res chain seq x y z
N ARG A 1 30.72 2.20 -6.87
CA ARG A 1 29.67 3.25 -6.71
C ARG A 1 28.36 2.66 -7.23
N SER A 2 27.55 2.07 -6.37
CA SER A 2 26.33 1.33 -6.76
C SER A 2 25.22 2.28 -7.20
N GLY A 3 24.83 2.19 -8.46
CA GLY A 3 23.79 3.02 -9.09
C GLY A 3 22.38 2.65 -8.66
N VAL A 4 21.98 3.10 -7.46
CA VAL A 4 20.56 3.13 -7.08
C VAL A 4 19.98 4.48 -7.51
N VAL A 5 19.21 4.49 -8.59
CA VAL A 5 18.60 5.72 -9.16
C VAL A 5 17.16 5.96 -8.72
N HIS A 6 16.54 5.01 -7.99
CA HIS A 6 15.13 5.13 -7.61
C HIS A 6 14.85 4.40 -6.29
N TRP A 7 14.51 5.16 -5.24
CA TRP A 7 14.31 4.68 -3.86
C TRP A 7 12.82 4.57 -3.46
N THR A 8 11.91 4.86 -4.38
CA THR A 8 10.46 4.84 -4.13
C THR A 8 9.79 3.78 -5.01
N GLN A 9 8.63 3.24 -4.62
CA GLN A 9 7.99 2.16 -5.40
C GLN A 9 7.54 2.60 -6.82
N GLY A 10 7.37 3.91 -7.06
CA GLY A 10 7.01 4.45 -8.37
C GLY A 10 6.38 5.84 -8.29
N ASP A 11 5.93 6.35 -9.44
CA ASP A 11 5.17 7.61 -9.50
C ASP A 11 3.74 7.40 -8.97
N ARG A 12 3.35 8.20 -7.97
CA ARG A 12 2.00 8.23 -7.36
C ARG A 12 0.89 8.53 -8.37
N LYS A 13 1.20 9.32 -9.41
CA LYS A 13 0.26 9.74 -10.45
C LYS A 13 0.46 9.01 -11.78
N GLY A 14 1.44 8.12 -11.84
CA GLY A 14 1.77 7.37 -13.05
C GLY A 14 0.67 6.40 -13.45
N SER A 15 0.56 6.11 -14.76
CA SER A 15 -0.30 5.05 -15.28
C SER A 15 0.20 3.68 -14.79
N ASP A 16 -0.72 2.75 -14.55
CA ASP A 16 -0.40 1.40 -14.03
C ASP A 16 0.13 0.46 -15.12
N GLY A 17 1.04 0.97 -15.96
CA GLY A 17 1.54 0.28 -17.15
C GLY A 17 2.37 -0.98 -16.85
N ARG A 18 2.56 -1.35 -15.57
CA ARG A 18 3.32 -2.54 -15.16
C ARG A 18 2.68 -3.32 -14.00
N ASN A 19 1.40 -3.10 -13.70
CA ASN A 19 0.68 -3.79 -12.62
C ASN A 19 1.47 -3.79 -11.29
N ARG A 20 1.87 -2.60 -10.83
CA ARG A 20 2.78 -2.45 -9.67
C ARG A 20 2.05 -2.29 -8.34
N ASN A 21 0.73 -2.31 -8.39
CA ASN A 21 -0.14 -2.15 -7.23
C ASN A 21 -0.88 -3.46 -6.99
N MET A 22 -1.14 -3.75 -5.72
CA MET A 22 -2.05 -4.81 -5.33
C MET A 22 -3.43 -4.55 -5.92
N ALA A 23 -4.05 -5.58 -6.48
CA ALA A 23 -5.40 -5.47 -7.02
C ALA A 23 -6.37 -5.13 -5.88
N ALA A 24 -7.26 -4.16 -6.12
CA ALA A 24 -8.24 -3.73 -5.13
C ALA A 24 -9.27 -4.82 -4.75
N SER A 25 -9.33 -5.92 -5.51
CA SER A 25 -10.15 -7.10 -5.20
C SER A 25 -9.55 -8.01 -4.15
N GLU A 26 -8.24 -7.92 -3.89
CA GLU A 26 -7.60 -8.72 -2.86
C GLU A 26 -8.01 -8.22 -1.47
N THR A 27 -8.36 -9.14 -0.59
CA THR A 27 -8.73 -8.81 0.79
C THR A 27 -7.54 -8.96 1.72
N THR A 28 -7.24 -7.91 2.47
CA THR A 28 -6.19 -7.92 3.49
C THR A 28 -6.71 -8.42 4.83
N ILE A 29 -5.79 -8.89 5.67
CA ILE A 29 -6.11 -9.21 7.07
C ILE A 29 -6.63 -8.00 7.85
N ALA A 30 -6.19 -6.79 7.49
CA ALA A 30 -6.63 -5.56 8.13
C ALA A 30 -8.12 -5.30 7.88
N GLU A 31 -8.62 -5.54 6.67
CA GLU A 31 -10.05 -5.41 6.35
C GLU A 31 -10.90 -6.41 7.13
N ILE A 32 -10.45 -7.67 7.21
CA ILE A 32 -11.15 -8.71 7.97
C ILE A 32 -11.22 -8.35 9.46
N LEU A 33 -10.09 -7.97 10.06
CA LEU A 33 -10.03 -7.62 11.48
C LEU A 33 -10.81 -6.34 11.79
N LYS A 34 -10.76 -5.35 10.91
CA LYS A 34 -11.55 -4.12 11.04
C LYS A 34 -13.05 -4.40 11.03
N GLY A 35 -13.52 -5.30 10.15
CA GLY A 35 -14.91 -5.77 10.14
C GLY A 35 -15.32 -6.45 11.46
N ALA A 36 -14.37 -7.05 12.18
CA ALA A 36 -14.57 -7.63 13.50
C ALA A 36 -14.40 -6.63 14.67
N GLY A 37 -14.25 -5.32 14.39
CA GLY A 37 -14.15 -4.27 15.41
C GLY A 37 -12.74 -3.97 15.90
N TYR A 38 -11.70 -4.49 15.26
CA TYR A 38 -10.32 -4.14 15.59
C TYR A 38 -9.94 -2.78 15.03
N ARG A 39 -9.09 -2.04 15.76
CA ARG A 39 -8.34 -0.91 15.21
C ARG A 39 -7.07 -1.43 14.57
N THR A 40 -6.78 -0.99 13.36
CA THR A 40 -5.69 -1.53 12.55
C THR A 40 -4.65 -0.47 12.22
N ALA A 41 -3.37 -0.82 12.32
CA ALA A 41 -2.28 0.08 11.99
C ALA A 41 -1.10 -0.67 11.37
N ILE A 42 -0.40 -0.01 10.46
CA ILE A 42 0.84 -0.50 9.86
C ILE A 42 1.93 0.56 9.95
N PHE A 43 3.10 0.15 10.42
CA PHE A 43 4.25 1.01 10.60
C PHE A 43 5.42 0.45 9.78
N GLY A 44 6.02 1.29 8.97
CA GLY A 44 7.08 0.93 8.04
C GLY A 44 6.57 0.65 6.63
N LYS A 45 7.29 -0.23 5.91
CA LYS A 45 7.19 -0.33 4.46
C LYS A 45 5.93 -1.07 4.00
N TRP A 46 5.17 -0.44 3.10
CA TRP A 46 4.01 -1.07 2.44
C TRP A 46 4.41 -1.98 1.27
N HIS A 47 5.07 -1.41 0.26
CA HIS A 47 5.55 -2.10 -0.94
C HIS A 47 4.50 -2.72 -1.88
N LEU A 48 3.21 -2.51 -1.65
CA LEU A 48 2.12 -3.09 -2.45
C LEU A 48 1.33 -2.05 -3.25
N GLY A 49 1.81 -0.82 -3.31
CA GLY A 49 1.27 0.19 -4.21
C GLY A 49 1.73 1.56 -3.78
N ALA A 50 2.23 2.35 -4.73
CA ALA A 50 2.54 3.75 -4.48
C ALA A 50 1.40 4.67 -4.94
N LYS A 51 0.54 4.19 -5.84
CA LYS A 51 -0.51 4.99 -6.48
C LYS A 51 -1.56 5.45 -5.48
N GLU A 52 -2.18 6.59 -5.77
CA GLU A 52 -3.37 7.03 -5.04
C GLU A 52 -4.44 5.93 -5.02
N GLY A 53 -5.06 5.75 -3.85
CA GLY A 53 -6.03 4.67 -3.62
C GLY A 53 -5.45 3.25 -3.48
N HIS A 54 -4.13 3.06 -3.59
CA HIS A 54 -3.48 1.74 -3.46
C HIS A 54 -2.51 1.67 -2.26
N GLY A 55 -2.60 2.65 -1.36
CA GLY A 55 -1.84 2.67 -0.11
C GLY A 55 -2.53 1.89 1.01
N PRO A 56 -1.87 1.71 2.16
CA PRO A 56 -2.42 0.91 3.26
C PRO A 56 -3.76 1.40 3.80
N LEU A 57 -3.97 2.72 3.81
CA LEU A 57 -5.22 3.32 4.29
C LEU A 57 -6.44 2.99 3.40
N ALA A 58 -6.20 2.61 2.14
CA ALA A 58 -7.24 2.12 1.24
C ALA A 58 -7.48 0.61 1.35
N GLN A 59 -6.71 -0.06 2.21
CA GLN A 59 -6.64 -1.53 2.33
C GLN A 59 -6.80 -1.94 3.80
N GLY A 60 -7.83 -1.39 4.47
CA GLY A 60 -8.25 -1.80 5.80
C GLY A 60 -7.47 -1.26 6.99
N PHE A 61 -6.37 -0.53 6.80
CA PHE A 61 -5.63 0.09 7.90
C PHE A 61 -6.20 1.45 8.30
N ASP A 62 -6.43 1.69 9.59
CA ASP A 62 -6.85 3.00 10.12
C ASP A 62 -5.68 3.99 10.20
N HIS A 63 -4.49 3.48 10.50
CA HIS A 63 -3.28 4.29 10.63
C HIS A 63 -2.11 3.71 9.84
N HIS A 64 -1.33 4.61 9.24
CA HIS A 64 -0.10 4.26 8.52
C HIS A 64 0.99 5.30 8.81
N PHE A 65 2.21 4.83 9.09
CA PHE A 65 3.40 5.67 9.13
C PHE A 65 4.57 4.89 8.53
N GLY A 66 5.10 5.35 7.39
CA GLY A 66 6.20 4.68 6.67
C GLY A 66 6.32 5.12 5.22
#